data_AF-A0AA37TKS5-F1
#
_entry.id   AF-A0AA37TKS5-F1
#
_cell.length_a   1.000
_cell.length_b   1.000
_cell.length_c   1.000
_cell.angle_alpha   90.00
_cell.angle_beta   90.00
_cell.angle_gamma   90.00
#
_symmetry.space_group_name_H-M   'P 1'
#
loop_
_entity.id
_entity.type
_entity.pdbx_description
1 polymer ?
#
loop_
_entity_poly.entity_id
_entity_poly.type
_entity_poly.pdbx_seq_one_letter_code
_entity_poly.pdbx_strand_id
1 'polypeptide(L)'
;MSPAKDQSRQRTEDNARTPMLDPSATFDPEAFAAAVTPLLGLPLDPRWMDSITANLRVLAKAAELVSDFPLADEVEAAPSFEA
;
A
#
# COMPACT_ATOMS: atom_id res chain seq x y z
N MET A 1 48.55 5.81 6.49
CA MET A 1 47.71 5.65 5.28
C MET A 1 46.43 4.95 5.68
N SER A 2 45.30 5.60 5.44
CA SER A 2 43.95 5.24 5.90
C SER A 2 43.32 4.09 5.12
N PRO A 3 42.35 3.38 5.76
CA PRO A 3 41.16 2.94 5.05
C PRO A 3 39.90 3.32 5.88
N ALA A 4 39.59 4.61 5.96
CA ALA A 4 38.41 5.13 6.67
C ALA A 4 37.41 5.84 5.74
N LYS A 5 37.56 5.72 4.41
CA LYS A 5 36.75 6.46 3.43
C LYS A 5 35.70 5.61 2.69
N ASP A 6 35.75 4.29 2.82
CA ASP A 6 34.91 3.40 2.01
C ASP A 6 33.52 3.14 2.63
N GLN A 7 33.43 3.15 3.97
CA GLN A 7 32.15 2.91 4.67
C GLN A 7 31.19 4.11 4.62
N SER A 8 31.67 5.29 4.24
CA SER A 8 30.84 6.52 4.15
C SER A 8 30.05 6.61 2.85
N ARG A 9 30.43 5.88 1.79
CA ARG A 9 29.67 5.83 0.54
C ARG A 9 28.48 4.88 0.63
N GLN A 10 28.66 3.70 1.23
CA GLN A 10 27.58 2.72 1.39
C GLN A 10 26.42 3.19 2.28
N ARG A 11 26.66 4.10 3.24
CA ARG A 11 25.61 4.61 4.14
C ARG A 11 24.60 5.54 3.48
N THR A 12 24.87 6.04 2.27
CA THR A 12 24.04 7.08 1.65
C THR A 12 23.03 6.49 0.65
N GLU A 13 23.20 5.25 0.20
CA GLU A 13 22.32 4.61 -0.79
C GLU A 13 21.16 3.83 -0.16
N ASP A 14 21.26 3.45 1.11
CA ASP A 14 20.21 2.73 1.84
C ASP A 14 19.00 3.62 2.22
N ASN A 15 19.11 4.94 2.10
CA ASN A 15 18.16 5.88 2.69
C ASN A 15 17.14 6.48 1.70
N ALA A 16 16.87 5.84 0.56
CA ALA A 16 15.92 6.34 -0.43
C ALA A 16 14.97 5.29 -1.04
N ARG A 17 14.90 4.08 -0.49
CA ARG A 17 13.73 3.23 -0.72
C ARG A 17 12.71 3.56 0.36
N THR A 18 11.67 4.31 -0.03
CA THR A 18 10.34 4.11 0.56
C THR A 18 10.19 2.60 0.77
N PRO A 19 9.89 2.10 1.98
CA PRO A 19 9.67 0.68 2.14
C PRO A 19 8.57 0.32 1.16
N MET A 20 8.95 -0.41 0.11
CA MET A 20 8.00 -1.07 -0.77
C MET A 20 7.20 -1.93 0.18
N LEU A 21 5.90 -1.60 0.35
CA LEU A 21 4.99 -2.40 1.14
C LEU A 21 5.22 -3.85 0.71
N ASP A 22 5.69 -4.69 1.62
CA ASP A 22 5.87 -6.10 1.34
C ASP A 22 4.51 -6.63 0.86
N PRO A 23 4.37 -7.05 -0.40
CA PRO A 23 3.06 -7.48 -0.92
C PRO A 23 2.60 -8.79 -0.25
N SER A 24 3.49 -9.45 0.49
CA SER A 24 3.21 -10.62 1.32
C SER A 24 2.75 -10.27 2.75
N ALA A 25 2.80 -8.99 3.15
CA ALA A 25 2.25 -8.57 4.44
C ALA A 25 0.73 -8.80 4.43
N THR A 26 0.23 -9.55 5.41
CA THR A 26 -1.21 -9.76 5.57
C THR A 26 -1.89 -8.42 5.80
N PHE A 27 -2.90 -8.10 4.98
CA PHE A 27 -3.66 -6.86 5.09
C PHE A 27 -4.38 -6.76 6.45
N ASP A 28 -4.09 -5.68 7.18
CA ASP A 28 -4.73 -5.31 8.44
C ASP A 28 -5.76 -4.17 8.19
N PRO A 29 -7.07 -4.49 8.20
CA PRO A 29 -8.10 -3.51 7.88
C PRO A 29 -8.31 -2.47 9.00
N GLU A 30 -8.04 -2.82 10.26
CA GLU A 30 -8.13 -1.89 11.39
C GLU A 30 -7.02 -0.83 11.31
N ALA A 31 -5.78 -1.27 11.10
CA ALA A 31 -4.65 -0.36 10.93
C ALA A 31 -4.79 0.50 9.68
N PHE A 32 -5.25 -0.08 8.57
CA PHE A 32 -5.53 0.64 7.34
C PHE A 32 -6.57 1.74 7.55
N ALA A 33 -7.75 1.39 8.11
CA ALA A 33 -8.82 2.35 8.32
C ALA A 33 -8.37 3.52 9.23
N ALA A 34 -7.66 3.23 10.32
CA ALA A 34 -7.12 4.26 11.21
C ALA A 34 -6.14 5.21 10.50
N ALA A 35 -5.29 4.69 9.60
CA ALA A 35 -4.32 5.49 8.86
C ALA A 35 -4.96 6.35 7.76
N VAL A 36 -5.94 5.82 7.01
CA VAL A 36 -6.50 6.52 5.84
C VAL A 36 -7.59 7.54 6.19
N THR A 37 -8.30 7.33 7.29
CA THR A 37 -9.36 8.25 7.79
C THR A 37 -8.91 9.72 7.82
N PRO A 38 -7.79 10.08 8.49
CA PRO A 38 -7.32 11.47 8.50
C PRO A 38 -6.80 11.94 7.13
N LEU A 39 -6.18 11.05 6.32
CA LEU A 39 -5.66 11.39 5.00
C LEU A 39 -6.77 11.76 4.01
N LEU A 40 -7.92 11.11 4.13
CA LEU A 40 -9.10 11.37 3.30
C LEU A 40 -9.97 12.50 3.85
N GLY A 41 -9.66 13.04 5.04
CA GLY A 41 -10.50 14.02 5.72
C GLY A 41 -11.90 13.48 6.03
N LEU A 42 -12.03 12.16 6.19
CA LEU A 42 -13.30 11.47 6.43
C LEU A 42 -13.46 11.19 7.93
N PRO A 43 -14.21 11.99 8.70
CA PRO A 43 -14.46 11.66 10.10
C PRO A 43 -15.39 10.43 10.17
N LEU A 44 -14.84 9.29 10.61
CA LEU A 44 -15.60 8.07 10.85
C LEU A 44 -16.10 8.04 12.29
N ASP A 45 -17.40 7.80 12.45
CA ASP A 45 -17.99 7.53 13.76
C ASP A 45 -17.54 6.13 14.22
N PRO A 46 -16.94 5.98 15.43
CA PRO A 46 -16.38 4.71 15.90
C PRO A 46 -17.34 3.52 15.84
N ARG A 47 -18.66 3.74 15.96
CA ARG A 47 -19.66 2.66 15.88
C ARG A 47 -19.70 1.95 14.52
N TRP A 48 -19.13 2.57 13.48
CA TRP A 48 -19.08 1.99 12.14
C TRP A 48 -17.83 1.13 11.92
N MET A 49 -16.84 1.20 12.81
CA MET A 49 -15.54 0.59 12.54
C MET A 49 -15.61 -0.91 12.32
N ASP A 50 -16.38 -1.63 13.13
CA ASP A 50 -16.55 -3.07 12.97
C ASP A 50 -17.15 -3.44 11.60
N SER A 51 -18.13 -2.65 11.12
CA SER A 51 -18.74 -2.87 9.81
C SER A 51 -17.78 -2.51 8.67
N ILE A 52 -17.02 -1.43 8.81
CA ILE A 52 -16.05 -0.99 7.81
C ILE A 52 -14.95 -2.04 7.66
N THR A 53 -14.33 -2.47 8.76
CA THR A 53 -13.21 -3.43 8.69
C THR A 53 -13.68 -4.80 8.23
N ALA A 54 -14.89 -5.24 8.58
CA ALA A 54 -15.50 -6.45 8.03
C ALA A 54 -15.61 -6.40 6.49
N ASN A 55 -16.09 -5.28 5.92
CA ASN A 55 -16.18 -5.12 4.47
C ASN A 55 -14.80 -5.04 3.80
N LEU A 56 -13.84 -4.36 4.43
CA LEU A 56 -12.46 -4.29 3.93
C LEU A 56 -11.80 -5.68 3.86
N ARG A 57 -12.09 -6.60 4.80
CA ARG A 57 -11.63 -8.00 4.72
C ARG A 57 -12.19 -8.73 3.50
N VAL A 58 -13.48 -8.55 3.22
CA VAL A 58 -14.12 -9.15 2.02
C VAL A 58 -13.51 -8.59 0.75
N LEU A 59 -13.31 -7.27 0.68
CA LEU A 59 -12.67 -6.62 -0.46
C LEU A 59 -11.22 -7.06 -0.66
N ALA A 60 -10.46 -7.23 0.42
CA ALA A 60 -9.10 -7.77 0.34
C ALA A 60 -9.08 -9.18 -0.26
N LYS A 61 -10.01 -10.05 0.15
CA LYS A 61 -10.17 -11.38 -0.46
C LYS A 61 -10.60 -11.35 -1.93
N ALA A 62 -11.45 -10.40 -2.31
CA ALA A 62 -11.80 -10.21 -3.71
C ALA A 62 -10.61 -9.67 -4.53
N ALA A 63 -9.81 -8.78 -3.95
CA ALA A 63 -8.62 -8.23 -4.59
C ALA A 63 -7.55 -9.31 -4.85
N GLU A 64 -7.36 -10.26 -3.92
CA GLU A 64 -6.47 -11.43 -4.13
C GLU A 64 -6.79 -12.18 -5.44
N LEU A 65 -8.07 -12.26 -5.85
CA LEU A 65 -8.48 -12.93 -7.09
C LEU A 65 -7.98 -12.25 -8.37
N VAL A 66 -7.69 -10.94 -8.31
CA VAL A 66 -7.25 -10.15 -9.48
C VAL A 66 -5.79 -9.74 -9.37
N SER A 67 -5.20 -9.71 -8.17
CA SER A 67 -3.78 -9.40 -7.96
C SER A 67 -2.84 -10.44 -8.57
N ASP A 68 -3.27 -11.69 -8.69
CA ASP A 68 -2.49 -12.77 -9.29
C ASP A 68 -2.51 -12.75 -10.83
N PHE A 69 -3.30 -11.87 -11.45
CA PHE A 69 -3.33 -11.73 -12.90
C PHE A 69 -2.12 -10.92 -13.39
N PRO A 70 -1.21 -11.52 -14.20
CA PRO A 70 -0.05 -10.79 -14.69
C PRO A 70 -0.49 -9.71 -15.69
N LEU A 71 -0.19 -8.45 -15.36
CA LEU A 71 -0.35 -7.32 -16.27
C LEU A 71 0.99 -7.03 -16.95
N ALA A 72 0.98 -6.89 -18.27
CA ALA A 72 2.13 -6.39 -19.00
C ALA A 72 2.30 -4.89 -18.73
N ASP A 73 3.53 -4.38 -18.80
CA ASP A 73 3.84 -2.97 -18.51
C ASP A 73 3.13 -2.02 -19.48
N GLU A 74 2.79 -2.49 -20.68
CA GLU A 74 2.09 -1.73 -21.72
C GLU A 74 0.56 -1.74 -21.56
N VAL A 75 0.01 -2.43 -20.55
CA VAL A 75 -1.44 -2.45 -20.32
C VAL A 75 -1.90 -1.08 -19.81
N GLU A 76 -2.73 -0.42 -20.62
CA GLU A 76 -3.40 0.82 -20.24
C GLU A 76 -4.72 0.55 -19.50
N ALA A 77 -5.15 1.52 -18.69
CA ALA A 77 -6.45 1.46 -18.02
C ALA A 77 -7.60 1.36 -19.04
N ALA A 78 -8.71 0.72 -18.64
CA ALA A 78 -9.88 0.59 -19.51
C ALA A 78 -10.39 1.97 -19.96
N PRO A 79 -10.76 2.15 -21.25
CA PRO A 79 -11.17 3.44 -21.78
C PRO A 79 -12.50 3.90 -21.18
N SER A 80 -12.58 5.18 -20.80
CA SER A 80 -13.81 5.85 -20.40
C SER A 80 -14.45 6.57 -21.59
N PHE A 81 -15.75 6.39 -21.78
CA PHE A 81 -16.54 7.14 -22.76
C PHE A 81 -17.45 8.12 -22.03
N GLU A 82 -17.42 9.40 -22.43
CA GLU A 82 -18.33 10.43 -21.93
C GLU A 82 -19.52 10.62 -22.88
N ALA A 83 -20.63 11.13 -22.35
CA ALA A 83 -21.89 11.35 -23.08
C ALA A 83 -21.96 12.73 -23.75
#